data_AF-A0A9E1NBE5-F1
#
_entry.id   AF-A0A9E1NBE5-F1
#
_cell.length_a   1.000
_cell.length_b   1.000
_cell.length_c   1.000
_cell.angle_alpha   90.00
_cell.angle_beta   90.00
_cell.angle_gamma   90.00
#
_symmetry.space_group_name_H-M   'P 1'
#
loop_
_entity.id
_entity.type
_entity.pdbx_description
1 polymer ?
#
loop_
_entity_poly.entity_id
_entity_poly.type
_entity_poly.pdbx_seq_one_letter_code
_entity_poly.pdbx_strand_id
1 'polypeptide(L)'
;MSLNAINSQTGDLPFDVTPYSVTIGGDVSGIDLRQPLSDEQVEGLRAALLDRKVLFFRDQDITTEQHLDFARNFGELEVHPFAPHKDGYPEVLAIHHNIDRPGQENGWHSDVTWRQEPSLGSILRCLECPPIGGDTLFSDSYAAYDNLPEAVREKVEGKYALHD
;
A
#
# COMPACT_ATOMS: atom_id res chain seq x y z
N MET A 1 5.80 19.63 17.24
CA MET A 1 4.36 19.33 17.39
C MET A 1 4.18 18.39 18.55
N SER A 2 3.16 18.58 19.40
CA SER A 2 3.00 17.77 20.62
C SER A 2 2.49 16.36 20.29
N LEU A 3 3.00 15.36 21.00
CA LEU A 3 2.64 13.93 20.94
C LEU A 3 1.15 13.61 21.21
N ASN A 4 0.31 14.61 21.48
CA ASN A 4 -1.12 14.45 21.78
C ASN A 4 -2.04 14.51 20.55
N ALA A 5 -1.49 14.49 19.32
CA ALA A 5 -2.29 14.47 18.08
C ALA A 5 -2.46 13.06 17.47
N ILE A 6 -2.00 11.99 18.14
CA ILE A 6 -2.00 10.62 17.60
C ILE A 6 -3.39 9.95 17.69
N ASN A 7 -4.40 10.66 18.22
CA ASN A 7 -5.81 10.34 18.00
C ASN A 7 -6.38 11.30 16.93
N SER A 8 -5.72 11.38 15.77
CA SER A 8 -6.20 12.19 14.66
C SER A 8 -7.49 11.59 14.09
N GLN A 9 -8.63 12.04 14.63
CA GLN A 9 -9.81 12.44 13.86
C GLN A 9 -10.17 11.51 12.69
N THR A 10 -10.21 10.21 12.90
CA THR A 10 -11.12 9.40 12.12
C THR A 10 -12.49 9.78 12.64
N GLY A 11 -13.39 10.28 11.79
CA GLY A 11 -14.81 10.30 12.11
C GLY A 11 -15.27 8.88 12.50
N ASP A 12 -16.55 8.70 12.80
CA ASP A 12 -17.11 7.35 12.94
C ASP A 12 -16.93 6.62 11.59
N LEU A 13 -15.80 5.93 11.41
CA LEU A 13 -15.55 5.11 10.24
C LEU A 13 -16.50 3.92 10.34
N PRO A 14 -17.04 3.41 9.22
CA PRO A 14 -17.90 2.22 9.25
C PRO A 14 -17.13 0.92 9.52
N PHE A 15 -15.88 1.02 10.01
CA PHE A 15 -14.93 -0.06 10.29
C PHE A 15 -13.84 0.45 11.23
N ASP A 16 -13.04 -0.47 11.78
CA ASP A 16 -11.95 -0.12 12.70
C ASP A 16 -10.59 -0.13 12.00
N VAL A 17 -9.69 0.76 12.46
CA VAL A 17 -8.28 0.78 12.07
C VAL A 17 -7.40 0.71 13.31
N THR A 18 -6.70 -0.41 13.51
CA THR A 18 -5.75 -0.59 14.61
C THR A 18 -4.34 -0.27 14.13
N PRO A 19 -3.72 0.83 14.59
CA PRO A 19 -2.40 1.24 14.10
C PRO A 19 -1.27 0.34 14.61
N TYR A 20 -0.26 0.14 13.76
CA TYR A 20 0.98 -0.56 14.12
C TYR A 20 2.05 0.36 14.68
N SER A 21 2.10 1.60 14.20
CA SER A 21 3.08 2.58 14.61
C SER A 21 2.46 3.97 14.67
N VAL A 22 3.29 4.96 15.04
CA VAL A 22 2.86 6.34 15.17
C VAL A 22 2.47 6.95 13.82
N THR A 23 3.17 6.60 12.73
CA THR A 23 3.06 7.34 11.46
C THR A 23 2.58 6.50 10.27
N ILE A 24 2.68 5.17 10.35
CA ILE A 24 2.41 4.25 9.24
C ILE A 24 1.88 2.90 9.71
N GLY A 25 1.01 2.31 8.90
CA GLY A 25 0.51 0.96 9.05
C GLY A 25 -0.64 0.81 10.03
N GLY A 26 -1.63 0.00 9.64
CA GLY A 26 -2.65 -0.48 10.56
C GLY A 26 -3.46 -1.64 9.98
N ASP A 27 -3.97 -2.49 10.87
CA ASP A 27 -4.97 -3.51 10.52
C ASP A 27 -6.35 -2.88 10.41
N VAL A 28 -7.06 -3.23 9.34
CA VAL A 28 -8.46 -2.88 9.12
C VAL A 28 -9.33 -4.09 9.47
N SER A 29 -10.35 -3.87 10.30
CA SER A 29 -11.35 -4.89 10.65
C SER A 29 -12.77 -4.36 10.51
N GLY A 30 -13.74 -5.26 10.33
CA GLY A 30 -15.14 -4.88 10.08
C GLY A 30 -15.48 -4.71 8.59
N ILE A 31 -14.56 -5.06 7.68
CA ILE A 31 -14.78 -5.10 6.24
C ILE A 31 -14.63 -6.54 5.72
N ASP A 32 -15.58 -6.96 4.89
CA ASP A 32 -15.53 -8.21 4.13
C ASP A 32 -15.27 -7.92 2.65
N LEU A 33 -14.06 -8.18 2.17
CA LEU A 33 -13.65 -7.91 0.78
C LEU A 33 -14.30 -8.86 -0.23
N ARG A 34 -15.07 -9.86 0.22
CA ARG A 34 -15.87 -10.73 -0.66
C ARG A 34 -17.14 -10.03 -1.15
N GLN A 35 -17.51 -8.91 -0.53
CA GLN A 35 -18.71 -8.14 -0.86
C GLN A 35 -18.32 -6.78 -1.48
N PRO A 36 -19.18 -6.21 -2.34
CA PRO A 36 -19.05 -4.82 -2.74
C PRO A 36 -19.05 -3.91 -1.52
N LEU A 37 -18.17 -2.91 -1.51
CA LEU A 37 -18.11 -1.92 -0.45
C LEU A 37 -19.19 -0.86 -0.64
N SER A 38 -19.70 -0.30 0.45
CA SER A 38 -20.50 0.93 0.38
C SER A 38 -19.62 2.14 0.04
N ASP A 39 -20.22 3.20 -0.49
CA ASP A 39 -19.51 4.45 -0.77
C ASP A 39 -18.81 5.02 0.49
N GLU A 40 -19.47 4.92 1.64
CA GLU A 40 -18.91 5.33 2.94
C GLU A 40 -17.67 4.51 3.34
N GLN A 41 -17.68 3.21 3.08
CA GLN A 41 -16.51 2.36 3.31
C GLN A 41 -15.36 2.72 2.35
N VAL A 42 -15.65 2.98 1.08
CA VAL A 42 -14.64 3.38 0.10
C VAL A 42 -14.01 4.72 0.48
N GLU A 43 -14.81 5.73 0.81
CA GLU A 43 -14.33 7.04 1.25
C GLU A 43 -13.50 6.92 2.53
N GLY A 44 -13.98 6.15 3.51
CA GLY A 44 -13.26 5.88 4.75
C GLY A 44 -11.91 5.21 4.49
N LEU A 45 -11.86 4.19 3.62
CA LEU A 45 -10.63 3.47 3.30
C LEU A 45 -9.61 4.34 2.58
N ARG A 46 -10.06 5.22 1.67
CA ARG A 46 -9.18 6.20 1.01
C ARG A 46 -8.59 7.17 2.03
N ALA A 47 -9.39 7.68 2.96
CA ALA A 47 -8.91 8.55 4.02
C ALA A 47 -7.92 7.83 4.96
N ALA A 48 -8.24 6.60 5.37
CA ALA A 48 -7.37 5.77 6.19
C ALA A 48 -6.05 5.44 5.48
N LEU A 49 -6.07 5.19 4.16
CA LEU A 49 -4.86 4.94 3.38
C LEU A 49 -3.96 6.17 3.30
N LEU A 50 -4.53 7.37 3.14
CA LEU A 50 -3.75 8.61 3.17
C LEU A 50 -3.12 8.88 4.55
N ASP A 51 -3.85 8.58 5.63
CA ASP A 51 -3.36 8.75 7.00
C ASP A 51 -2.30 7.71 7.37
N ARG A 52 -2.55 6.43 7.06
CA ARG A 52 -1.73 5.29 7.49
C ARG A 52 -0.72 4.81 6.47
N LYS A 53 -0.79 5.27 5.22
CA LYS A 53 0.09 4.97 4.06
C LYS A 53 0.05 3.51 3.60
N VAL A 54 -0.14 2.56 4.50
CA VAL A 54 -0.36 1.14 4.23
C VAL A 54 -1.43 0.59 5.19
N LEU A 55 -2.34 -0.21 4.64
CA LEU A 55 -3.42 -0.87 5.38
C LEU A 55 -3.33 -2.38 5.18
N PHE A 56 -3.61 -3.13 6.23
CA PHE A 56 -3.60 -4.60 6.22
C PHE A 56 -5.00 -5.15 6.48
N PHE A 57 -5.42 -6.11 5.67
CA PHE A 57 -6.68 -6.82 5.83
C PHE A 57 -6.39 -8.29 6.11
N ARG A 58 -6.69 -8.74 7.32
CA ARG A 58 -6.45 -10.12 7.74
C ARG A 58 -7.61 -11.02 7.34
N ASP A 59 -7.31 -12.30 7.13
CA ASP A 59 -8.27 -13.38 6.91
C ASP A 59 -9.26 -13.15 5.76
N GLN A 60 -8.79 -12.53 4.67
CA GLN A 60 -9.59 -12.27 3.46
C GLN A 60 -9.38 -13.37 2.41
N ASP A 61 -10.23 -14.40 2.45
CA ASP A 61 -10.29 -15.42 1.40
C ASP A 61 -11.20 -14.94 0.25
N ILE A 62 -10.60 -14.28 -0.73
CA ILE A 62 -11.28 -13.67 -1.88
C ILE A 62 -10.95 -14.37 -3.20
N THR A 63 -11.75 -14.18 -4.25
CA THR A 63 -11.39 -14.60 -5.61
C THR A 63 -10.48 -13.56 -6.28
N THR A 64 -10.00 -13.85 -7.50
CA THR A 64 -9.22 -12.87 -8.28
C THR A 64 -10.13 -11.70 -8.72
N GLU A 65 -11.38 -12.00 -9.07
CA GLU A 65 -12.40 -11.01 -9.42
C GLU A 65 -12.69 -10.08 -8.25
N GLN A 66 -12.89 -10.62 -7.05
CA GLN A 66 -13.11 -9.81 -5.84
C GLN A 66 -11.89 -8.95 -5.50
N HIS A 67 -10.67 -9.44 -5.73
CA HIS A 67 -9.45 -8.65 -5.58
C HIS A 67 -9.42 -7.46 -6.57
N LEU A 68 -9.79 -7.69 -7.83
CA LEU A 68 -9.88 -6.63 -8.83
C LEU A 68 -11.02 -5.65 -8.53
N ASP A 69 -12.18 -6.13 -8.10
CA ASP A 69 -13.33 -5.31 -7.73
C ASP A 69 -13.01 -4.42 -6.53
N PHE A 70 -12.31 -4.94 -5.53
CA PHE A 70 -11.78 -4.14 -4.43
C PHE A 70 -10.83 -3.06 -4.94
N ALA A 71 -9.89 -3.41 -5.81
CA ALA A 71 -8.89 -2.47 -6.35
C ALA A 71 -9.50 -1.32 -7.16
N ARG A 72 -10.57 -1.59 -7.91
CA ARG A 72 -11.31 -0.56 -8.69
C ARG A 72 -11.93 0.53 -7.83
N ASN A 73 -12.10 0.30 -6.53
CA ASN A 73 -12.55 1.36 -5.61
C ASN A 73 -11.50 2.46 -5.38
N PHE A 74 -10.25 2.27 -5.80
CA PHE A 74 -9.16 3.25 -5.62
C PHE A 74 -8.74 3.95 -6.92
N GLY A 75 -9.08 3.40 -8.08
CA GLY A 75 -8.76 3.99 -9.38
C GLY A 75 -8.84 2.99 -10.53
N GLU A 76 -8.41 3.44 -11.71
CA GLU A 76 -8.25 2.57 -12.87
C GLU A 76 -7.09 1.58 -12.63
N LEU A 77 -7.26 0.33 -13.09
CA LEU A 77 -6.24 -0.70 -12.93
C LEU A 77 -5.23 -0.63 -14.06
N GLU A 78 -3.95 -0.58 -13.70
CA GLU A 78 -2.87 -0.62 -14.66
C GLU A 78 -2.54 -2.05 -15.09
N VAL A 79 -2.25 -2.23 -16.38
CA VAL A 79 -1.62 -3.46 -16.88
C VAL A 79 -0.11 -3.22 -16.95
N HIS A 80 0.66 -3.97 -16.16
CA HIS A 80 2.10 -3.81 -16.14
C HIS A 80 2.73 -4.34 -17.44
N PRO A 81 3.37 -3.48 -18.27
CA PRO A 81 3.72 -3.82 -19.66
C PRO A 81 4.78 -4.92 -19.79
N PHE A 82 5.61 -5.10 -18.76
CA PHE A 82 6.78 -6.00 -18.81
C PHE A 82 6.72 -7.17 -17.83
N ALA A 83 5.68 -7.25 -17.00
CA ALA A 83 5.65 -8.22 -15.92
C ALA A 83 4.68 -9.37 -16.25
N PRO A 84 4.97 -10.61 -15.81
CA PRO A 84 4.11 -11.75 -16.07
C PRO A 84 2.75 -11.53 -15.40
N HIS A 85 1.69 -11.62 -16.21
CA HIS A 85 0.32 -11.54 -15.72
C HIS A 85 -0.21 -12.93 -15.37
N LYS A 86 -1.23 -12.96 -14.52
CA LYS A 86 -2.02 -14.16 -14.27
C LYS A 86 -2.87 -14.48 -15.50
N ASP A 87 -2.92 -15.75 -15.90
CA ASP A 87 -3.75 -16.20 -17.02
C ASP A 87 -5.21 -15.75 -16.85
N GLY A 88 -5.72 -15.01 -17.83
CA GLY A 88 -7.08 -14.46 -17.83
C GLY A 88 -7.26 -13.13 -17.10
N TYR A 89 -6.23 -12.62 -16.40
CA TYR A 89 -6.29 -11.37 -15.63
C TYR A 89 -5.04 -10.51 -15.91
N PRO A 90 -5.01 -9.76 -17.03
CA PRO A 90 -3.83 -8.98 -17.43
C PRO A 90 -3.43 -7.89 -16.42
N GLU A 91 -4.37 -7.41 -15.60
CA GLU A 91 -4.14 -6.42 -14.54
C GLU A 91 -3.44 -7.03 -13.31
N VAL A 92 -3.38 -8.36 -13.20
CA VAL A 92 -2.81 -9.04 -12.03
C VAL A 92 -1.39 -9.49 -12.33
N LEU A 93 -0.44 -8.81 -11.72
CA LEU A 93 0.95 -9.25 -11.65
C LEU A 93 1.09 -10.47 -10.73
N ALA A 94 1.56 -11.59 -11.26
CA ALA A 94 1.84 -12.79 -10.47
C ALA A 94 3.28 -12.77 -9.92
N ILE A 95 3.41 -12.58 -8.61
CA ILE A 95 4.70 -12.63 -7.89
C ILE A 95 4.85 -14.04 -7.29
N HIS A 96 5.89 -14.76 -7.70
CA HIS A 96 6.15 -16.12 -7.24
C HIS A 96 7.65 -16.36 -7.07
N HIS A 97 8.05 -16.65 -5.84
CA HIS A 97 9.44 -16.95 -5.49
C HIS A 97 9.55 -18.36 -4.91
N ASN A 98 10.64 -19.04 -5.25
CA ASN A 98 11.00 -20.34 -4.69
C ASN A 98 12.53 -20.47 -4.64
N ILE A 99 13.03 -21.66 -4.26
CA ILE A 99 14.48 -21.89 -4.14
C ILE A 99 15.25 -21.64 -5.44
N ASP A 100 14.62 -21.85 -6.59
CA ASP A 100 15.23 -21.65 -7.92
C ASP A 100 14.98 -20.24 -8.47
N ARG A 101 14.06 -19.49 -7.86
CA ARG A 101 13.67 -18.12 -8.23
C ARG A 101 13.57 -17.26 -6.97
N PRO A 102 14.70 -16.93 -6.32
CA PRO A 102 14.69 -16.11 -5.12
C PRO A 102 14.12 -14.71 -5.40
N GLY A 103 13.56 -14.09 -4.36
CA GLY A 103 13.12 -12.68 -4.40
C GLY A 103 14.28 -11.74 -4.69
N GLN A 104 14.03 -10.74 -5.53
CA GLN A 104 15.01 -9.72 -5.91
C GLN A 104 14.66 -8.34 -5.34
N GLU A 105 13.47 -8.20 -4.77
CA GLU A 105 12.85 -6.99 -4.25
C GLU A 105 13.35 -6.68 -2.83
N ASN A 106 14.67 -6.76 -2.62
CA ASN A 106 15.32 -6.65 -1.31
C ASN A 106 16.02 -5.30 -1.05
N GLY A 107 15.77 -4.31 -1.91
CA GLY A 107 16.16 -2.91 -1.71
C GLY A 107 14.95 -2.02 -1.40
N TRP A 108 15.16 -0.97 -0.61
CA TRP A 108 14.13 0.05 -0.38
C TRP A 108 13.81 0.77 -1.70
N HIS A 109 12.53 0.78 -2.08
CA HIS A 109 12.06 1.40 -3.32
C HIS A 109 10.62 1.92 -3.17
N SER A 110 10.20 2.70 -4.17
CA SER A 110 8.80 2.98 -4.48
C SER A 110 8.55 2.46 -5.90
N ASP A 111 7.37 1.88 -6.13
CA ASP A 111 7.07 1.25 -7.43
C ASP A 111 7.08 2.27 -8.58
N VAL A 112 7.63 1.84 -9.72
CA VAL A 112 7.53 2.48 -11.04
C VAL A 112 7.80 4.00 -11.08
N THR A 113 8.71 4.52 -10.23
CA THR A 113 9.07 5.95 -10.19
C THR A 113 9.66 6.51 -11.49
N TRP A 114 10.05 5.64 -12.42
CA TRP A 114 10.51 6.00 -13.77
C TRP A 114 9.37 6.43 -14.71
N ARG A 115 8.11 6.18 -14.35
CA ARG A 115 6.94 6.66 -15.11
C ARG A 115 6.69 8.14 -14.86
N GLN A 116 6.15 8.82 -15.87
CA GLN A 116 5.72 10.22 -15.74
C GLN A 116 4.59 10.39 -14.73
N GLU A 117 3.66 9.43 -14.70
CA GLU A 117 2.60 9.32 -13.71
C GLU A 117 2.78 7.95 -13.02
N PRO A 118 3.58 7.88 -11.94
CA PRO A 118 3.73 6.65 -11.16
C PRO A 118 2.41 6.21 -10.56
N SER A 119 2.29 4.91 -10.28
CA SER A 119 1.08 4.33 -9.71
C SER A 119 0.73 4.97 -8.36
N LEU A 120 -0.58 5.16 -8.12
CA LEU A 120 -1.09 5.66 -6.83
C LEU A 120 -0.71 4.72 -5.68
N GLY A 121 -0.75 3.41 -5.94
CA GLY A 121 -0.44 2.36 -4.98
C GLY A 121 -0.71 0.97 -5.55
N SER A 122 -0.42 -0.04 -4.75
CA SER A 122 -0.53 -1.46 -5.11
C SER A 122 -1.40 -2.19 -4.10
N ILE A 123 -2.20 -3.16 -4.55
CA ILE A 123 -2.96 -4.06 -3.67
C ILE A 123 -2.36 -5.46 -3.77
N LEU A 124 -1.61 -5.84 -2.75
CA LEU A 124 -0.95 -7.14 -2.67
C LEU A 124 -1.82 -8.15 -1.91
N ARG A 125 -2.02 -9.32 -2.52
CA ARG A 125 -2.69 -10.47 -1.90
C ARG A 125 -1.71 -11.61 -1.73
N CYS A 126 -1.52 -12.06 -0.49
CA CYS A 126 -0.75 -13.27 -0.19
C CYS A 126 -1.58 -14.53 -0.47
N LEU A 127 -1.09 -15.41 -1.34
CA LEU A 127 -1.70 -16.72 -1.62
C LEU A 127 -0.99 -17.85 -0.87
N GLU A 128 0.33 -17.78 -0.82
CA GLU A 128 1.20 -18.73 -0.13
C GLU A 128 2.38 -17.95 0.45
N CYS A 129 2.78 -18.27 1.68
CA CYS A 129 3.95 -17.72 2.33
C CYS A 129 4.66 -18.81 3.14
N PRO A 130 5.99 -18.69 3.34
CA PRO A 130 6.70 -19.60 4.23
C PRO A 130 6.21 -19.43 5.68
N PRO A 131 6.32 -20.46 6.53
CA PRO A 131 5.88 -20.38 7.93
C PRO A 131 6.67 -19.35 8.75
N ILE A 132 7.90 -19.01 8.32
CA ILE A 132 8.78 -18.00 8.92
C ILE A 132 9.56 -17.30 7.80
N GLY A 133 9.63 -15.97 7.86
CA GLY A 133 10.29 -15.13 6.86
C GLY A 133 9.34 -14.65 5.76
N GLY A 134 9.88 -13.87 4.81
CA GLY A 134 9.07 -13.26 3.75
C GLY A 134 8.40 -11.95 4.17
N ASP A 135 8.86 -11.33 5.26
CA ASP A 135 8.34 -10.05 5.74
C ASP A 135 8.53 -8.94 4.70
N THR A 136 7.52 -8.08 4.56
CA THR A 136 7.60 -6.84 3.79
C THR A 136 7.69 -5.67 4.76
N LEU A 137 8.69 -4.81 4.57
CA LEU A 137 8.86 -3.60 5.35
C LEU A 137 8.37 -2.38 4.55
N PHE A 138 7.77 -1.42 5.26
CA PHE A 138 7.30 -0.15 4.71
C PHE A 138 7.95 1.02 5.45
N SER A 139 8.07 2.16 4.78
CA SER A 139 8.65 3.39 5.35
C SER A 139 7.74 4.59 5.03
N ASP A 140 7.63 5.51 5.99
CA ASP A 140 6.86 6.75 5.82
C ASP A 140 7.77 7.89 5.33
N SER A 141 7.69 8.19 4.04
CA SER A 141 8.45 9.28 3.42
C SER A 141 8.03 10.68 3.90
N TYR A 142 6.77 10.87 4.34
CA TYR A 142 6.34 12.13 4.94
C TYR A 142 7.01 12.33 6.29
N ALA A 143 6.95 11.32 7.17
CA ALA A 143 7.61 11.39 8.46
C ALA A 143 9.14 11.55 8.31
N ALA A 144 9.75 10.89 7.33
CA ALA A 144 11.17 11.07 7.03
C ALA A 144 11.49 12.52 6.63
N TYR A 145 10.68 13.13 5.74
CA TYR A 145 10.87 14.50 5.29
C TYR A 145 10.66 15.52 6.41
N ASP A 146 9.58 15.39 7.17
CA ASP A 146 9.20 16.33 8.24
C ASP A 146 10.22 16.36 9.39
N ASN A 147 10.97 15.27 9.58
CA ASN A 147 12.01 15.16 10.60
C ASN A 147 13.42 15.46 10.08
N LEU A 148 13.57 15.91 8.83
CA LEU A 148 14.87 16.37 8.34
C LEU A 148 15.36 17.56 9.16
N PRO A 149 16.66 17.62 9.52
CA PRO A 149 17.25 18.85 10.02
C PRO A 149 17.02 19.98 9.02
N GLU A 150 16.73 21.20 9.51
CA GLU A 150 16.41 22.34 8.66
C GLU A 150 17.44 22.58 7.55
N ALA A 151 18.73 22.52 7.89
CA ALA A 151 19.82 22.67 6.93
C ALA A 151 19.90 21.56 5.86
N VAL A 152 19.31 20.38 6.10
CA VAL A 152 19.19 19.31 5.09
C VAL A 152 17.96 19.56 4.24
N ARG A 153 16.82 19.89 4.85
CA ARG A 153 15.59 20.26 4.13
C ARG A 153 15.84 21.39 3.13
N GLU A 154 16.49 22.47 3.55
CA GLU A 154 16.86 23.59 2.67
C GLU A 154 17.72 23.18 1.47
N LYS A 155 18.55 22.13 1.59
CA LYS A 155 19.39 21.64 0.49
C LYS A 155 18.60 20.85 -0.55
N VAL A 156 17.58 20.11 -0.11
CA VAL A 156 16.81 19.19 -0.96
C VAL A 156 15.50 19.79 -1.47
N GLU A 157 14.97 20.81 -0.81
CA GLU A 157 13.76 21.53 -1.21
C GLU A 157 13.89 22.06 -2.65
N GLY A 158 12.86 21.80 -3.47
CA GLY A 158 12.82 22.19 -4.89
C GLY A 158 13.87 21.50 -5.79
N LYS A 159 14.55 20.45 -5.32
CA LYS A 159 15.45 19.64 -6.16
C LYS A 159 14.67 18.55 -6.91
N TYR A 160 15.29 18.10 -7.99
CA TYR A 160 14.78 17.03 -8.83
C TYR A 160 15.79 15.88 -8.86
N ALA A 161 15.28 14.66 -8.90
CA ALA A 161 16.06 13.45 -9.13
C ALA A 161 15.63 12.82 -10.47
N LEU A 162 16.58 12.20 -11.17
CA LEU A 162 16.30 11.42 -12.37
C LEU A 162 16.02 9.97 -11.96
N HIS A 163 14.97 9.38 -12.52
CA HIS A 163 14.57 7.99 -12.32
C HIS A 163 14.46 7.34 -13.70
N ASP A 164 15.20 6.25 -13.91
CA ASP A 164 15.28 5.49 -15.17
C ASP A 164 14.98 4.00 -14.99
#